data_AF-A0A7L4TRS6-F1
#
_entry.id   AF-A0A7L4TRS6-F1
#
_cell.length_a   1.000
_cell.length_b   1.000
_cell.length_c   1.000
_cell.angle_alpha   90.00
_cell.angle_beta   90.00
_cell.angle_gamma   90.00
#
_symmetry.space_group_name_H-M   'P 1'
#
loop_
_entity.id
_entity.type
_entity.pdbx_description
1 polymer ?
#
loop_
_entity_poly.entity_id
_entity_poly.type
_entity_poly.pdbx_seq_one_letter_code
_entity_poly.pdbx_strand_id
1 'polypeptide(L)'
;RIRQRLSVGTFERGMEELGIRLVVAEEIEKVLDTVATPLEITGFPRPHVILVIGVNGSGKTTTIAKLAHWLKEQDYGVMLAAGDTFRAAAIGQLATWAERAGVPIISGKEGGDAAGIVYEAVKQATATGIDVLIVDTA
;
A
#
# COMPACT_ATOMS: atom_id res chain seq x y z
N ARG A 1 29.44 10.37 4.99
CA ARG A 1 28.75 10.14 6.28
C ARG A 1 29.07 8.76 6.87
N ILE A 2 28.59 7.65 6.28
CA ILE A 2 28.87 6.28 6.78
C ILE A 2 30.37 5.95 6.82
N ARG A 3 31.10 6.17 5.71
CA ARG A 3 32.57 5.98 5.65
C ARG A 3 33.34 6.80 6.70
N GLN A 4 32.80 7.94 7.11
CA GLN A 4 33.43 8.83 8.09
C GLN A 4 33.15 8.37 9.52
N ARG A 5 31.96 7.84 9.83
CA ARG A 5 31.71 7.15 11.12
C ARG A 5 32.55 5.88 11.25
N LEU A 6 32.69 5.12 10.15
CA LEU A 6 33.58 3.97 10.10
C LEU A 6 35.04 4.39 10.31
N SER A 7 35.48 5.55 9.82
CA SER A 7 36.88 6.01 9.98
C SER A 7 37.18 6.71 11.31
N VAL A 8 36.20 7.40 11.92
CA VAL A 8 36.37 8.13 13.20
C VAL A 8 36.30 7.17 14.40
N GLY A 9 35.62 6.03 14.26
CA GLY A 9 35.87 4.88 15.11
C GLY A 9 37.22 4.27 14.75
N THR A 10 38.33 4.89 15.17
CA THR A 10 39.67 4.32 15.03
C THR A 10 39.66 2.93 15.64
N PHE A 11 39.63 1.96 14.74
CA PHE A 11 39.44 0.54 14.98
C PHE A 11 40.42 0.04 16.04
N GLU A 12 39.92 -0.30 17.22
CA GLU A 12 40.53 -1.41 17.95
C GLU A 12 40.52 -2.60 16.99
N ARG A 13 41.71 -3.15 16.76
CA ARG A 13 41.97 -4.28 15.87
C ARG A 13 41.12 -5.47 16.34
N GLY A 14 39.90 -5.59 15.84
CA GLY A 14 39.02 -6.70 16.24
C GLY A 14 37.52 -6.43 16.19
N MET A 15 37.00 -5.47 15.41
CA MET A 15 35.56 -5.50 15.12
C MET A 15 35.26 -6.76 14.30
N GLU A 16 34.74 -7.77 14.97
CA GLU A 16 34.05 -8.89 14.35
C GLU A 16 32.98 -8.35 13.39
N GLU A 17 32.66 -9.14 12.37
CA GLU A 17 31.66 -8.83 11.34
C GLU A 17 30.36 -8.19 11.90
N LEU A 18 29.99 -8.59 13.12
CA LEU A 18 28.87 -8.05 13.87
C LEU A 18 28.93 -6.52 14.08
N GLY A 19 30.09 -5.96 14.44
CA GLY A 19 30.24 -4.52 14.69
C GLY A 19 29.99 -3.68 13.44
N ILE A 20 30.45 -4.14 12.27
CA ILE A 20 30.21 -3.47 10.99
C ILE A 20 28.72 -3.52 10.63
N ARG A 21 28.09 -4.68 10.79
CA ARG A 21 26.65 -4.85 10.53
C ARG A 21 25.80 -3.91 11.38
N LEU A 22 26.13 -3.76 12.66
CA LEU A 22 25.41 -2.87 13.58
C LEU A 22 25.51 -1.39 13.16
N VAL A 23 26.71 -0.92 12.79
CA VAL A 23 26.89 0.47 12.33
C VAL A 23 26.10 0.75 11.05
N VAL A 24 26.08 -0.20 10.11
CA VAL A 24 25.30 -0.07 8.88
C VAL A 24 23.80 -0.08 9.17
N ALA A 25 23.33 -0.99 10.03
CA ALA A 25 21.93 -1.07 10.42
C ALA A 25 21.44 0.24 11.06
N GLU A 26 22.21 0.83 11.98
CA GLU A 26 21.87 2.09 12.64
C GLU A 26 21.73 3.25 11.63
N GLU A 27 22.56 3.29 10.59
CA GLU A 27 22.46 4.33 9.56
C GLU A 27 21.27 4.11 8.62
N ILE A 28 20.92 2.85 8.31
CA ILE A 28 19.69 2.53 7.56
C ILE A 28 18.47 2.91 8.38
N GLU A 29 18.44 2.55 9.66
CA GLU A 29 17.36 2.87 10.60
C GLU A 29 17.13 4.38 10.65
N LYS A 30 18.17 5.20 10.84
CA LYS A 30 18.05 6.66 10.84
C LYS A 30 17.46 7.24 9.56
N VAL A 31 17.69 6.60 8.41
CA VAL A 31 17.11 7.04 7.14
C VAL A 31 15.63 6.67 7.09
N LEU A 32 15.28 5.43 7.49
CA LEU A 32 13.91 4.92 7.44
C LEU A 32 13.00 5.54 8.51
N ASP A 33 13.53 5.87 9.68
CA ASP A 33 12.78 6.43 10.82
C ASP A 33 12.00 7.70 10.43
N THR A 34 12.58 8.52 9.56
CA THR A 34 11.95 9.76 9.07
C THR A 34 10.67 9.55 8.25
N VAL A 35 10.44 8.32 7.76
CA VAL A 35 9.29 7.97 6.93
C VAL A 35 8.49 6.79 7.50
N ALA A 36 8.90 6.24 8.65
CA ALA A 36 8.29 5.08 9.29
C ALA A 36 7.01 5.45 10.07
N THR A 37 6.05 6.08 9.38
CA THR A 37 4.76 6.44 9.97
C THR A 37 3.74 5.32 9.71
N PRO A 38 3.04 4.80 10.73
CA PRO A 38 1.97 3.82 10.55
C PRO A 38 0.83 4.35 9.69
N LEU A 39 0.16 3.46 8.96
CA LEU A 39 -1.10 3.78 8.28
C LEU A 39 -2.23 3.76 9.30
N GLU A 40 -2.77 4.93 9.64
CA GLU A 40 -3.93 5.07 10.51
C GLU A 40 -5.21 5.25 9.70
N ILE A 41 -6.21 4.41 9.97
CA ILE A 41 -7.52 4.50 9.31
C ILE A 41 -8.39 5.52 10.04
N THR A 42 -8.78 6.57 9.33
CA THR A 42 -9.71 7.57 9.85
C THR A 42 -11.14 7.04 9.77
N GLY A 43 -11.74 6.72 10.93
CA GLY A 43 -13.07 6.12 10.98
C GLY A 43 -14.23 7.04 10.58
N PHE A 44 -14.04 8.37 10.58
CA PHE A 44 -15.02 9.37 10.12
C PHE A 44 -14.35 10.66 9.62
N PRO A 45 -14.87 11.31 8.55
CA PRO A 45 -15.94 10.83 7.68
C PRO A 45 -15.51 9.59 6.87
N ARG A 46 -16.48 8.71 6.57
CA ARG A 46 -16.25 7.49 5.78
C ARG A 46 -16.59 7.71 4.30
N PRO A 47 -15.94 6.99 3.38
CA PRO A 47 -14.81 6.08 3.61
C PRO A 47 -13.47 6.83 3.72
N HIS A 48 -12.48 6.25 4.41
CA HIS A 48 -11.08 6.61 4.22
C HIS A 48 -10.62 6.08 2.86
N VAL A 49 -10.19 6.96 1.96
CA VAL A 49 -9.82 6.59 0.59
C VAL A 49 -8.30 6.44 0.47
N ILE A 50 -7.86 5.26 0.03
CA ILE A 50 -6.45 4.94 -0.22
C ILE A 50 -6.25 4.81 -1.74
N LEU A 51 -5.52 5.75 -2.34
CA LEU A 51 -5.11 5.69 -3.74
C LEU A 51 -3.74 5.06 -3.87
N VAL A 52 -3.64 3.89 -4.52
CA VAL A 52 -2.38 3.18 -4.68
C VAL A 52 -1.74 3.51 -6.02
N ILE A 53 -0.64 4.26 -5.97
CA ILE A 53 0.13 4.69 -7.15
C ILE A 53 1.51 4.03 -7.21
N GLY A 54 2.08 3.96 -8.40
CA GLY A 54 3.42 3.41 -8.61
C GLY A 54 3.68 2.97 -10.04
N VAL A 55 4.93 2.69 -10.35
CA VAL A 55 5.34 2.25 -11.71
C VAL A 55 4.83 0.85 -12.05
N ASN A 56 4.86 0.51 -13.34
CA ASN A 56 4.51 -0.82 -13.83
C ASN A 56 5.36 -1.91 -13.16
N GLY A 57 4.72 -3.01 -12.76
CA GLY A 57 5.41 -4.16 -12.15
C GLY A 57 5.85 -3.98 -10.69
N SER A 58 5.54 -2.86 -10.04
CA SER A 58 5.89 -2.61 -8.62
C SER A 58 5.08 -3.42 -7.61
N GLY A 59 4.07 -4.18 -8.05
CA GLY A 59 3.24 -5.02 -7.17
C GLY A 59 2.04 -4.32 -6.55
N LYS A 60 1.52 -3.24 -7.15
CA LYS A 60 0.34 -2.46 -6.68
C LYS A 60 -0.87 -3.35 -6.37
N THR A 61 -1.41 -4.05 -7.37
CA THR A 61 -2.60 -4.90 -7.24
C THR A 61 -2.42 -6.00 -6.18
N THR A 62 -1.23 -6.59 -6.06
CA THR A 62 -0.95 -7.58 -5.00
C THR A 62 -0.88 -6.93 -3.61
N THR A 63 -0.34 -5.72 -3.52
CA THR A 63 -0.29 -4.95 -2.26
C THR A 63 -1.69 -4.54 -1.82
N ILE A 64 -2.55 -4.13 -2.76
CA ILE A 64 -3.98 -3.84 -2.51
C ILE A 64 -4.68 -5.07 -1.92
N ALA A 65 -4.46 -6.25 -2.51
CA ALA A 65 -5.05 -7.49 -1.99
C ALA A 65 -4.61 -7.80 -0.56
N LYS A 66 -3.31 -7.65 -0.25
CA LYS A 66 -2.77 -7.85 1.10
C LYS A 66 -3.34 -6.83 2.08
N LEU A 67 -3.41 -5.56 1.68
CA LEU A 67 -3.93 -4.49 2.52
C LEU A 67 -5.42 -4.67 2.80
N ALA A 68 -6.21 -5.05 1.79
CA ALA A 68 -7.62 -5.35 1.96
C ALA A 68 -7.87 -6.51 2.92
N HIS A 69 -7.06 -7.57 2.82
CA HIS A 69 -7.13 -8.70 3.75
C HIS A 69 -6.77 -8.29 5.17
N TRP A 70 -5.65 -7.59 5.37
CA TRP A 70 -5.19 -7.12 6.67
C TRP A 70 -6.20 -6.19 7.36
N LEU A 71 -6.80 -5.25 6.61
CA LEU A 71 -7.84 -4.37 7.14
C LEU A 71 -9.12 -5.14 7.50
N LYS A 72 -9.50 -6.13 6.71
CA LYS A 72 -10.65 -6.98 7.01
C LYS A 72 -10.40 -7.85 8.26
N GLU A 73 -9.18 -8.32 8.49
CA GLU A 73 -8.80 -9.01 9.74
C GLU A 73 -8.89 -8.12 10.98
N GLN A 74 -8.93 -6.79 10.79
CA GLN A 74 -9.17 -5.79 11.83
C GLN A 74 -10.64 -5.33 11.89
N ASP A 75 -11.56 -6.11 11.30
CA ASP A 75 -13.01 -5.86 11.27
C ASP A 75 -13.44 -4.58 10.53
N TYR A 76 -12.57 -3.97 9.71
CA TYR A 76 -12.98 -2.87 8.85
C TYR A 76 -13.80 -3.37 7.66
N GLY A 77 -14.86 -2.63 7.32
CA GLY A 77 -15.55 -2.75 6.03
C GLY A 77 -14.66 -2.20 4.92
N VAL A 78 -14.24 -3.05 3.98
CA VAL A 78 -13.33 -2.68 2.89
C VAL A 78 -14.05 -2.80 1.54
N MET A 79 -13.80 -1.88 0.62
CA MET A 79 -14.20 -1.95 -0.78
C MET A 79 -13.01 -1.65 -1.70
N LEU A 80 -12.99 -2.27 -2.88
CA LEU A 80 -11.98 -2.04 -3.91
C LEU A 80 -12.55 -1.26 -5.11
N ALA A 81 -11.72 -0.46 -5.78
CA ALA A 81 -12.04 0.17 -7.05
C ALA A 81 -10.98 -0.14 -8.11
N ALA A 82 -11.40 -0.68 -9.26
CA ALA A 82 -10.53 -1.02 -10.38
C ALA A 82 -10.31 0.20 -11.29
N GLY A 83 -9.44 1.12 -10.88
CA GLY A 83 -9.06 2.30 -11.66
C GLY A 83 -7.97 2.06 -12.72
N ASP A 84 -7.28 0.90 -12.73
CA ASP A 84 -6.46 0.47 -13.87
C ASP A 84 -7.38 0.00 -15.01
N THR A 85 -7.91 0.96 -15.78
CA THR A 85 -8.78 0.68 -16.93
C THR A 85 -8.02 0.37 -18.21
N PHE A 86 -6.70 0.60 -18.24
CA PHE A 86 -5.89 0.40 -19.43
C PHE A 86 -5.50 -1.06 -19.65
N ARG A 87 -5.42 -1.85 -18.58
CA ARG A 87 -5.03 -3.26 -18.64
C ARG A 87 -6.22 -4.13 -18.27
N ALA A 88 -6.95 -4.70 -19.23
CA ALA A 88 -8.06 -5.62 -18.94
C ALA A 88 -7.71 -6.72 -17.94
N ALA A 89 -6.50 -7.29 -18.05
CA ALA A 89 -6.02 -8.31 -17.12
C ALA A 89 -5.90 -7.82 -15.67
N ALA A 90 -5.62 -6.53 -15.45
CA ALA A 90 -5.53 -5.94 -14.11
C ALA A 90 -6.90 -5.89 -13.42
N ILE A 91 -7.96 -5.52 -14.15
CA ILE A 91 -9.34 -5.53 -13.65
C ILE A 91 -9.72 -6.95 -13.19
N GLY A 92 -9.49 -7.96 -14.03
CA GLY A 92 -9.79 -9.35 -13.69
C GLY A 92 -8.95 -9.89 -12.52
N GLN A 93 -7.68 -9.48 -12.44
CA GLN A 93 -6.80 -9.83 -11.32
C GLN A 93 -7.31 -9.24 -10.01
N LEU A 94 -7.66 -7.94 -10.00
CA LEU A 94 -8.20 -7.29 -8.81
C LEU A 94 -9.55 -7.88 -8.40
N ALA A 95 -10.42 -8.20 -9.36
CA ALA A 95 -11.69 -8.87 -9.09
C ALA A 95 -11.50 -10.25 -8.43
N THR A 96 -10.53 -11.03 -8.90
CA THR A 96 -10.18 -12.32 -8.29
C THR A 96 -9.69 -12.14 -6.85
N TRP A 97 -8.93 -11.08 -6.57
CA TRP A 97 -8.51 -10.78 -5.20
C TRP A 97 -9.65 -10.29 -4.32
N ALA A 98 -10.56 -9.48 -4.86
CA ALA A 98 -11.76 -9.03 -4.17
C ALA A 98 -12.61 -10.23 -3.71
N GLU A 99 -12.85 -11.18 -4.63
CA GLU A 99 -13.56 -12.43 -4.35
C GLU A 99 -12.87 -13.24 -3.24
N ARG A 100 -11.55 -13.45 -3.35
CA ARG A 100 -10.77 -14.20 -2.34
C ARG A 100 -10.77 -13.54 -0.97
N ALA A 101 -10.72 -12.21 -0.91
CA ALA A 101 -10.80 -11.46 0.34
C ALA A 101 -12.24 -11.37 0.87
N GLY A 102 -13.25 -11.63 0.03
CA GLY A 102 -14.66 -11.46 0.35
C GLY A 102 -15.03 -9.99 0.54
N VAL A 103 -14.51 -9.10 -0.31
CA VAL A 103 -14.77 -7.66 -0.28
C VAL A 103 -15.44 -7.21 -1.58
N PRO A 104 -16.37 -6.23 -1.54
CA PRO A 104 -16.96 -5.67 -2.75
C PRO A 104 -15.94 -4.94 -3.64
N ILE A 105 -16.20 -4.92 -4.94
CA ILE A 105 -15.39 -4.22 -5.94
C ILE A 105 -16.26 -3.44 -6.91
N ILE A 106 -15.80 -2.24 -7.27
CA ILE A 106 -16.35 -1.43 -8.37
C ILE A 106 -15.39 -1.49 -9.54
N SER A 107 -15.90 -1.82 -10.73
CA SER A 107 -15.12 -1.95 -11.96
C SER A 107 -15.91 -1.47 -13.17
N GLY A 108 -15.20 -0.94 -14.16
CA GLY A 108 -15.76 -0.57 -15.46
C GLY A 108 -15.29 -1.49 -16.58
N LYS A 109 -15.50 -1.03 -17.82
CA LYS A 109 -14.97 -1.68 -19.02
C LYS A 109 -13.51 -1.29 -19.23
N GLU A 110 -12.75 -2.14 -19.92
CA GLU A 110 -11.43 -1.78 -20.43
C GLU A 110 -11.52 -0.52 -21.31
N GLY A 111 -10.53 0.37 -21.16
CA GLY A 111 -10.51 1.69 -21.79
C GLY A 111 -11.55 2.68 -21.23
N GLY A 112 -12.24 2.34 -20.14
CA GLY A 112 -13.23 3.20 -19.49
C GLY A 112 -12.64 4.36 -18.68
N ASP A 113 -13.51 5.25 -18.23
CA ASP A 113 -13.14 6.39 -17.39
C ASP A 113 -12.83 5.96 -15.95
N ALA A 114 -11.55 5.99 -15.59
CA ALA A 114 -11.07 5.66 -14.25
C ALA A 114 -11.64 6.62 -13.18
N ALA A 115 -11.76 7.92 -13.49
CA ALA A 115 -12.28 8.89 -12.53
C ALA A 115 -13.76 8.62 -12.21
N GLY A 116 -14.56 8.30 -13.23
CA GLY A 116 -15.94 7.87 -13.07
C GLY A 116 -16.09 6.61 -12.22
N ILE A 117 -15.22 5.60 -12.39
CA ILE A 117 -15.21 4.38 -11.55
C ILE A 117 -14.94 4.75 -10.09
N VAL A 118 -13.92 5.57 -9.83
CA VAL A 118 -13.57 5.99 -8.46
C VAL A 118 -14.68 6.83 -7.84
N TYR A 119 -15.31 7.71 -8.61
CA TYR A 119 -16.44 8.52 -8.14
C TYR A 119 -17.62 7.67 -7.70
N GLU A 120 -18.05 6.70 -8.53
CA GLU A 120 -19.13 5.78 -8.15
C GLU A 120 -18.73 4.90 -6.95
N ALA A 121 -17.46 4.51 -6.85
CA ALA A 121 -16.97 3.76 -5.70
C ALA A 121 -17.03 4.56 -4.39
N VAL A 122 -16.61 5.83 -4.40
CA VAL A 122 -16.73 6.71 -3.22
C VAL A 122 -18.19 6.89 -2.84
N LYS A 123 -19.07 7.14 -3.81
CA LYS A 123 -20.50 7.31 -3.58
C LYS A 123 -21.14 6.06 -2.98
N GLN A 124 -20.87 4.89 -3.52
CA GLN A 124 -21.40 3.62 -3.01
C GLN A 124 -20.84 3.30 -1.62
N ALA A 125 -19.52 3.43 -1.43
CA ALA A 125 -18.87 3.21 -0.14
C ALA A 125 -19.44 4.12 0.97
N THR A 126 -19.69 5.40 0.64
CA THR A 126 -20.36 6.35 1.55
C THR A 126 -21.78 5.89 1.88
N ALA A 127 -22.56 5.49 0.87
CA ALA A 127 -23.96 5.07 1.05
C ALA A 127 -24.09 3.76 1.84
N THR A 128 -23.13 2.84 1.73
CA THR A 128 -23.15 1.54 2.43
C THR A 128 -22.32 1.52 3.70
N GLY A 129 -21.77 2.66 4.14
CA GLY A 129 -21.03 2.78 5.39
C GLY A 129 -19.68 2.06 5.44
N ILE A 130 -19.05 1.82 4.28
CA ILE A 130 -17.72 1.21 4.15
C ILE A 130 -16.68 2.08 4.87
N ASP A 131 -15.81 1.45 5.65
CA ASP A 131 -14.74 2.14 6.38
C ASP A 131 -13.61 2.58 5.45
N VAL A 132 -13.16 1.70 4.56
CA VAL A 132 -11.99 1.93 3.70
C VAL A 132 -12.29 1.60 2.23
N LEU A 133 -11.99 2.54 1.35
CA LEU A 133 -12.00 2.34 -0.10
C LEU A 133 -10.56 2.33 -0.62
N ILE A 134 -10.14 1.23 -1.24
CA ILE A 134 -8.79 1.10 -1.83
C ILE A 134 -8.91 1.14 -3.35
N VAL A 135 -8.20 2.08 -3.97
CA VAL A 135 -8.25 2.34 -5.41
C VAL A 135 -6.96 1.85 -6.07
N ASP A 136 -7.11 0.96 -7.06
CA ASP A 136 -6.02 0.55 -7.96
C ASP A 136 -5.88 1.56 -9.10
N THR A 137 -4.65 1.82 -9.55
CA THR A 137 -4.37 2.66 -10.71
C THR A 137 -3.44 1.93 -11.68
N ALA A 138 -3.42 2.39 -12.93
CA ALA A 138 -2.41 1.95 -13.91
C ALA A 138 -0.98 2.21 -13.41
#